data_AF-A0A8C7E6D7-F1
#
_entry.id   AF-A0A8C7E6D7-F1
#
_cell.length_a   1.000
_cell.length_b   1.000
_cell.length_c   1.000
_cell.angle_alpha   90.00
_cell.angle_beta   90.00
_cell.angle_gamma   90.00
#
_symmetry.space_group_name_H-M   'P 1'
#
loop_
_entity.id
_entity.type
_entity.pdbx_description
1 polymer ?
#
loop_
_entity_poly.entity_id
_entity_poly.type
_entity_poly.pdbx_seq_one_letter_code
_entity_poly.pdbx_strand_id
1 'polypeptide(L)'
;MGHLWFQYVLMPIEVAIEDMQKKTLELAVATNQVPPDAKMLQMVLQGSVGATVNQGPLEVAQVFLAEIPDDPKLYRHHNKLRLCFKEFIMRCREALEKNRHLITPEQKEYHKELKKNYEKLENSLRPMIRRKIPELYKPLVKCNSISRDSFKNSSIRRYEMPTQNS
;
A
#
# COMPACT_ATOMS: atom_id res chain seq x y z
N MET A 1 -26.56 27.44 -23.98
CA MET A 1 -25.61 26.31 -23.93
C MET A 1 -24.85 26.41 -22.61
N GLY A 2 -25.37 25.76 -21.57
CA GLY A 2 -24.79 25.81 -20.22
C GLY A 2 -23.60 24.85 -20.12
N HIS A 3 -22.42 25.39 -19.84
CA HIS A 3 -21.25 24.58 -19.50
C HIS A 3 -21.47 23.93 -18.13
N LEU A 4 -21.80 22.64 -18.12
CA LEU A 4 -21.63 21.77 -16.96
C LEU A 4 -20.13 21.51 -16.79
N TRP A 5 -19.41 22.45 -16.18
CA TRP A 5 -18.14 22.11 -15.56
C TRP A 5 -18.47 21.29 -14.31
N PHE A 6 -18.54 19.97 -14.46
CA PHE A 6 -18.30 19.08 -13.33
C PHE A 6 -16.85 19.30 -12.92
N GLN A 7 -16.61 20.29 -12.07
CA GLN A 7 -15.38 20.35 -11.31
C GLN A 7 -15.37 19.08 -10.47
N TYR A 8 -14.53 18.11 -10.83
CA TYR A 8 -14.32 16.89 -10.05
C TYR A 8 -13.77 17.31 -8.69
N VAL A 9 -14.63 17.46 -7.69
CA VAL A 9 -14.21 17.71 -6.30
C VAL A 9 -13.76 16.38 -5.74
N LEU A 10 -12.45 16.20 -5.62
CA LEU A 10 -11.87 15.04 -4.97
C LEU A 10 -12.33 14.97 -3.52
N MET A 11 -12.65 13.76 -3.04
CA MET A 11 -12.89 13.53 -1.62
C MET A 11 -11.62 13.84 -0.83
N PRO A 12 -11.70 14.29 0.44
CA PRO A 12 -10.52 14.57 1.25
C PRO A 12 -9.51 13.42 1.34
N ILE A 13 -9.99 12.17 1.35
CA ILE A 13 -9.13 10.98 1.32
C ILE A 13 -8.43 10.77 -0.02
N GLU A 14 -9.03 11.20 -1.14
CA GLU A 14 -8.41 11.12 -2.46
C GLU A 14 -7.26 12.11 -2.58
N VAL A 15 -7.45 13.33 -2.08
CA VAL A 15 -6.38 14.34 -1.97
C VAL A 15 -5.23 13.81 -1.12
N ALA A 16 -5.53 13.23 0.05
CA ALA A 16 -4.50 12.62 0.91
C ALA A 16 -3.75 11.46 0.23
N ILE A 17 -4.43 10.67 -0.60
CA ILE A 17 -3.80 9.61 -1.40
C ILE A 17 -2.81 10.21 -2.42
N GLU A 18 -3.24 11.23 -3.17
CA GLU A 18 -2.39 11.89 -4.17
C GLU A 18 -1.14 12.51 -3.53
N ASP A 19 -1.31 13.21 -2.42
CA ASP A 19 -0.21 13.82 -1.68
C ASP A 19 0.80 12.77 -1.19
N MET A 20 0.31 11.68 -0.62
CA MET A 20 1.17 10.59 -0.15
C MET A 20 1.87 9.87 -1.31
N GLN A 21 1.19 9.68 -2.45
CA GLN A 21 1.80 9.09 -3.63
C GLN A 21 2.89 9.99 -4.21
N LYS A 22 2.63 11.30 -4.33
CA LYS A 22 3.61 12.28 -4.79
C LYS A 22 4.84 12.31 -3.89
N LYS A 23 4.66 12.40 -2.59
CA LYS A 23 5.78 12.38 -1.62
C LYS A 23 6.59 11.09 -1.67
N THR A 24 5.91 9.96 -1.85
CA THR A 24 6.56 8.64 -2.03
C THR A 24 7.39 8.60 -3.31
N LEU A 25 6.87 9.16 -4.41
CA LEU A 25 7.59 9.26 -5.68
C LEU A 25 8.82 10.17 -5.56
N GLU A 26 8.69 11.34 -4.93
CA GLU A 26 9.80 12.26 -4.69
C GLU A 26 10.96 11.57 -3.92
N LEU A 27 10.63 10.81 -2.87
CA LEU A 27 11.60 9.98 -2.15
C LEU A 27 12.26 8.94 -3.04
N ALA A 28 11.47 8.21 -3.83
CA ALA A 28 11.99 7.17 -4.70
C ALA A 28 12.90 7.74 -5.78
N VAL A 29 12.55 8.88 -6.38
CA VAL A 29 13.37 9.58 -7.38
C VAL A 29 14.68 10.03 -6.76
N ALA A 30 14.64 10.72 -5.61
CA ALA A 30 15.86 11.19 -4.94
C ALA A 30 16.78 10.05 -4.50
N THR A 31 16.21 8.91 -4.09
CA THR A 31 16.97 7.72 -3.66
C THR A 31 17.68 7.02 -4.82
N ASN A 32 17.03 6.97 -5.99
CA ASN A 32 17.51 6.22 -7.16
C ASN A 32 18.26 7.10 -8.18
N GLN A 33 18.46 8.39 -7.89
CA GLN A 33 19.16 9.30 -8.79
C GLN A 33 20.61 8.86 -9.08
N VAL A 34 21.01 8.96 -10.35
CA VAL A 34 22.37 8.66 -10.83
C VAL A 34 22.87 9.82 -11.71
N PRO A 35 24.00 10.47 -11.38
CA PRO A 35 24.80 10.27 -10.18
C PRO A 35 24.04 10.67 -8.89
N PRO A 36 24.38 10.11 -7.72
CA PRO A 36 23.69 10.44 -6.47
C PRO A 36 23.80 11.92 -6.11
N ASP A 37 22.68 12.54 -5.70
CA ASP A 37 22.64 13.88 -5.10
C ASP A 37 22.30 13.75 -3.61
N ALA A 38 23.34 13.78 -2.77
CA ALA A 38 23.20 13.62 -1.33
C ALA A 38 22.35 14.74 -0.70
N LYS A 39 22.45 15.99 -1.19
CA LYS A 39 21.72 17.13 -0.64
C LYS A 39 20.24 17.02 -0.94
N MET A 40 19.88 16.69 -2.19
CA MET A 40 18.50 16.46 -2.59
C MET A 40 17.88 15.30 -1.79
N LEU A 41 18.58 14.16 -1.69
CA LEU A 41 18.13 13.02 -0.89
C LEU A 41 17.89 13.41 0.58
N GLN A 42 18.85 14.11 1.19
CA GLN A 42 18.75 14.54 2.60
C GLN A 42 17.59 15.51 2.82
N MET A 43 17.38 16.46 1.92
CA MET A 43 16.27 17.42 1.98
C MET A 43 14.92 16.70 1.92
N VAL A 44 14.72 15.83 0.92
CA VAL A 44 13.46 15.09 0.75
C VAL A 44 13.22 14.12 1.90
N LEU A 45 14.25 13.40 2.35
CA LEU A 45 14.16 12.47 3.47
C LEU A 45 13.82 13.20 4.78
N GLN A 46 14.51 14.29 5.09
CA GLN A 46 14.25 15.08 6.29
C GLN A 46 12.84 15.67 6.29
N GLY A 47 12.37 16.21 5.16
CA GLY A 47 10.99 16.68 5.00
C GLY A 47 9.94 15.56 5.02
N SER A 48 10.35 14.30 4.95
CA SER A 48 9.46 13.14 5.01
C SER A 48 9.36 12.55 6.42
N VAL A 49 10.49 12.40 7.13
CA VAL A 49 10.51 11.77 8.45
C VAL A 49 10.56 12.75 9.62
N GLY A 50 10.97 14.00 9.36
CA GLY A 50 11.17 15.05 10.36
C GLY A 50 10.38 16.33 10.09
N ALA A 51 9.22 16.23 9.43
CA ALA A 51 8.35 17.39 9.19
C ALA A 51 7.81 17.94 10.54
N THR A 52 8.05 19.22 10.81
CA THR A 52 7.62 19.92 12.04
C THR A 52 6.71 21.12 11.80
N VAL A 53 6.65 21.64 10.57
CA VAL A 53 5.98 22.91 10.21
C VAL A 53 4.68 22.73 9.41
N ASN A 54 4.54 21.63 8.68
CA ASN A 54 3.31 21.24 7.98
C ASN A 54 2.70 20.01 8.65
N GLN A 55 1.40 19.75 8.44
CA GLN A 55 0.78 18.49 8.88
C GLN A 55 1.63 17.31 8.42
N GLY A 56 2.17 16.55 9.37
CA GLY A 56 3.07 15.45 9.10
C GLY A 56 2.33 14.24 8.52
N PRO A 57 3.02 13.29 7.87
CA PRO A 57 2.40 12.05 7.38
C PRO A 57 1.67 11.27 8.48
N LEU A 58 2.11 11.40 9.75
CA LEU A 58 1.43 10.79 10.88
C LEU A 58 0.02 11.37 11.11
N GLU A 59 -0.15 12.68 11.00
CA GLU A 59 -1.45 13.34 11.21
C GLU A 59 -2.45 12.93 10.12
N VAL A 60 -2.00 12.91 8.87
CA VAL A 60 -2.80 12.39 7.74
C VAL A 60 -3.26 10.95 8.00
N ALA A 61 -2.34 10.08 8.46
CA ALA A 61 -2.70 8.71 8.81
C ALA A 61 -3.68 8.63 9.98
N GLN A 62 -3.52 9.46 11.00
CA GLN A 62 -4.44 9.50 12.14
C GLN A 62 -5.85 9.93 11.70
N VAL A 63 -5.97 10.96 10.86
CA VAL A 63 -7.26 11.46 10.38
C VAL A 63 -7.99 10.40 9.54
N PHE A 64 -7.29 9.69 8.65
CA PHE A 64 -7.95 8.83 7.67
C PHE A 64 -7.86 7.32 7.95
N LEU A 65 -6.93 6.87 8.79
CA LEU A 65 -6.64 5.45 9.02
C LEU A 65 -6.72 5.01 10.49
N ALA A 66 -7.02 5.91 11.45
CA ALA A 66 -7.19 5.54 12.85
C ALA A 66 -8.36 4.57 13.06
N GLU A 67 -9.42 4.69 12.26
CA GLU A 67 -10.61 3.82 12.29
C GLU A 67 -10.96 3.30 10.89
N ILE A 68 -11.51 2.09 10.81
CA ILE A 68 -12.05 1.57 9.55
C ILE A 68 -13.43 2.22 9.38
N PRO A 69 -13.72 2.88 8.25
CA PRO A 69 -15.00 3.56 8.06
C PRO A 69 -16.16 2.55 8.04
N ASP A 70 -17.35 2.92 8.53
CA ASP A 70 -18.50 2.02 8.49
C ASP A 70 -19.08 1.86 7.07
N ASP A 71 -18.95 2.90 6.22
CA ASP A 71 -19.45 2.85 4.84
C ASP A 71 -18.53 2.00 3.94
N PRO A 72 -19.02 0.86 3.38
CA PRO A 72 -18.23 0.01 2.49
C PRO A 72 -17.73 0.70 1.23
N LYS A 73 -18.35 1.80 0.79
CA LYS A 73 -17.88 2.59 -0.37
C LYS A 73 -16.51 3.22 -0.10
N LEU A 74 -16.20 3.51 1.16
CA LEU A 74 -14.93 4.12 1.57
C LEU A 74 -13.79 3.11 1.73
N TYR A 75 -14.08 1.80 1.80
CA TYR A 75 -13.06 0.76 2.00
C TYR A 75 -11.96 0.78 0.94
N ARG A 76 -12.30 1.07 -0.32
CA ARG A 76 -11.31 1.12 -1.40
C ARG A 76 -10.31 2.24 -1.21
N HIS A 77 -10.78 3.45 -0.91
CA HIS A 77 -9.91 4.61 -0.68
C HIS A 77 -9.11 4.44 0.62
N HIS A 78 -9.74 4.00 1.72
CA HIS A 78 -9.05 3.71 2.97
C HIS A 78 -7.94 2.67 2.77
N ASN A 79 -8.22 1.56 2.07
CA ASN A 79 -7.22 0.55 1.80
C ASN A 79 -6.12 1.04 0.84
N LYS A 80 -6.45 1.87 -0.15
CA LYS A 80 -5.47 2.49 -1.06
C LYS A 80 -4.52 3.39 -0.28
N LEU A 81 -5.03 4.29 0.57
CA LEU A 81 -4.22 5.14 1.43
C LEU A 81 -3.33 4.31 2.38
N ARG A 82 -3.89 3.25 2.98
CA ARG A 82 -3.12 2.31 3.82
C ARG A 82 -1.95 1.67 3.08
N LEU A 83 -2.11 1.35 1.79
CA LEU A 83 -1.03 0.81 0.95
C LEU A 83 -0.02 1.90 0.56
N CYS A 84 -0.47 3.13 0.28
CA CYS A 84 0.43 4.27 0.06
C CYS A 84 1.35 4.50 1.26
N PHE A 85 0.85 4.45 2.49
CA PHE A 85 1.68 4.57 3.69
C PHE A 85 2.66 3.41 3.89
N LYS A 86 2.31 2.19 3.48
CA LYS A 86 3.25 1.05 3.49
C LYS A 86 4.42 1.30 2.55
N GLU A 87 4.13 1.73 1.33
CA GLU A 87 5.15 2.06 0.33
C GLU A 87 6.01 3.23 0.82
N PHE A 88 5.38 4.30 1.32
CA PHE A 88 6.08 5.47 1.86
C PHE A 88 7.11 5.08 2.95
N ILE A 89 6.72 4.27 3.94
CA ILE A 89 7.65 3.80 4.98
C ILE A 89 8.79 2.97 4.39
N MET A 90 8.49 2.10 3.41
CA MET A 90 9.53 1.34 2.72
C MET A 90 10.52 2.26 2.00
N ARG A 91 10.05 3.29 1.29
CA ARG A 91 10.91 4.28 0.61
C ARG A 91 11.74 5.12 1.58
N CYS A 92 11.19 5.52 2.72
CA CYS A 92 11.96 6.19 3.76
C CYS A 92 13.13 5.33 4.26
N ARG A 93 12.91 4.00 4.40
CA ARG A 93 13.96 3.06 4.81
C ARG A 93 15.05 2.93 3.74
N GLU A 94 14.66 2.78 2.47
CA GLU A 94 15.60 2.74 1.33
C GLU A 94 16.43 4.02 1.25
N ALA A 95 15.78 5.18 1.38
CA ALA A 95 16.42 6.49 1.39
C ALA A 95 17.41 6.65 2.56
N LEU A 96 17.07 6.18 3.76
CA LEU A 96 17.97 6.16 4.91
C LEU A 96 19.21 5.31 4.63
N GLU A 97 19.03 4.10 4.12
CA GLU A 97 20.17 3.23 3.81
C GLU A 97 21.05 3.83 2.71
N LYS A 98 20.46 4.42 1.68
CA LYS A 98 21.23 5.15 0.65
C LYS A 98 22.01 6.31 1.26
N ASN A 99 21.37 7.13 2.10
CA ASN A 99 21.99 8.28 2.74
C ASN A 99 23.18 7.86 3.64
N ARG A 100 23.10 6.72 4.33
CA ARG A 100 24.19 6.18 5.15
C ARG A 100 25.50 6.02 4.37
N HIS A 101 25.43 5.76 3.07
CA HIS A 101 26.60 5.59 2.19
C HIS A 101 27.10 6.91 1.60
N LEU A 102 26.34 8.00 1.73
CA LEU A 102 26.62 9.31 1.12
C LEU A 102 27.06 10.37 2.15
N ILE A 103 26.87 10.14 3.45
CA ILE A 103 27.22 11.10 4.50
C ILE A 103 28.74 11.22 4.70
N THR A 104 29.18 12.42 5.08
CA THR A 104 30.53 12.66 5.60
C THR A 104 30.63 12.34 7.10
N PRO A 105 31.84 12.25 7.69
CA PRO A 105 32.01 12.03 9.12
C PRO A 105 31.28 13.05 10.01
N GLU A 106 31.21 14.31 9.57
CA GLU A 106 30.55 15.43 10.27
C GLU A 106 29.03 15.28 10.28
N GLN A 107 28.46 14.54 9.32
CA GLN A 107 27.02 14.32 9.19
C GLN A 107 26.50 13.09 9.97
N LYS A 108 27.34 12.40 10.75
CA LYS A 108 26.95 11.19 11.50
C LYS A 108 25.79 11.42 12.47
N GLU A 109 25.85 12.48 13.28
CA GLU A 109 24.76 12.79 14.24
C GLU A 109 23.48 13.23 13.52
N TYR A 110 23.60 13.97 12.41
CA TYR A 110 22.46 14.30 11.55
C TYR A 110 21.75 13.04 11.03
N HIS A 111 22.51 12.06 10.51
CA HIS A 111 21.95 10.79 10.05
C HIS A 111 21.28 10.00 11.18
N LYS A 112 21.87 9.99 12.38
CA LYS A 112 21.31 9.33 13.56
C LYS A 112 19.96 9.92 13.97
N GLU A 113 19.80 11.24 13.92
CA GLU A 113 18.52 11.88 14.21
C GLU A 113 17.48 11.57 13.12
N LEU A 114 17.85 11.55 11.83
CA LEU A 114 16.95 11.09 10.76
C LEU A 114 16.46 9.66 10.99
N LYS A 115 17.36 8.76 11.39
CA LYS A 115 17.01 7.38 11.71
C LYS A 115 16.03 7.29 12.89
N LYS A 116 16.29 8.02 13.97
CA LYS A 116 15.41 8.08 15.15
C LYS A 116 14.02 8.62 14.79
N ASN A 117 13.96 9.67 13.96
CA ASN A 117 12.70 10.23 13.48
C ASN A 117 11.91 9.23 12.63
N TYR A 118 12.58 8.53 11.71
CA TYR A 118 11.98 7.45 10.95
C TYR A 118 11.45 6.32 11.84
N GLU A 119 12.22 5.84 12.82
CA GLU A 119 11.81 4.77 13.72
C GLU A 119 10.57 5.17 14.53
N LYS A 120 10.53 6.42 15.02
CA LYS A 120 9.35 6.97 15.70
C LYS A 120 8.14 6.97 14.76
N LEU A 121 8.30 7.47 13.53
CA LEU A 121 7.24 7.52 12.54
C LEU A 121 6.73 6.13 12.15
N GLU A 122 7.63 5.18 11.85
CA GLU A 122 7.29 3.80 11.52
C GLU A 122 6.50 3.13 12.65
N ASN A 123 6.95 3.29 13.90
CA ASN A 123 6.28 2.73 15.06
C ASN A 123 4.88 3.32 15.28
N SER A 124 4.72 4.63 15.12
CA SER A 124 3.42 5.29 15.23
C SER A 124 2.45 4.91 14.10
N LEU A 125 2.95 4.71 12.88
CA LEU A 125 2.12 4.31 11.73
C LEU A 125 1.75 2.82 11.73
N ARG A 126 2.60 1.97 12.31
CA ARG A 126 2.47 0.51 12.35
C ARG A 126 1.05 -0.01 12.67
N PRO A 127 0.34 0.44 13.72
CA PRO A 127 -0.99 -0.06 14.04
C PRO A 127 -2.01 0.21 12.91
N MET A 128 -1.94 1.38 12.27
CA MET A 128 -2.87 1.78 11.21
C MET A 128 -2.57 1.05 9.89
N ILE A 129 -1.30 0.96 9.50
CA ILE A 129 -0.91 0.38 8.21
C ILE A 129 -1.06 -1.15 8.17
N ARG A 130 -0.93 -1.83 9.31
CA ARG A 130 -1.05 -3.30 9.42
C ARG A 130 -2.49 -3.79 9.52
N ARG A 131 -3.43 -2.93 9.95
CA ARG A 131 -4.85 -3.28 10.06
C ARG A 131 -5.47 -3.50 8.68
N LYS A 132 -5.95 -4.71 8.42
CA LYS A 132 -6.64 -5.08 7.17
C LYS A 132 -8.15 -4.90 7.34
N ILE A 133 -8.86 -4.64 6.24
CA ILE A 133 -10.34 -4.68 6.18
C ILE A 133 -10.73 -6.07 5.67
N PRO A 134 -11.26 -6.97 6.51
CA PRO A 134 -11.57 -8.36 6.13
C PRO A 134 -12.51 -8.47 4.92
N GLU A 135 -13.45 -7.54 4.79
CA GLU A 135 -14.49 -7.48 3.74
C GLU A 135 -13.87 -7.43 2.35
N LEU A 136 -12.69 -6.83 2.19
CA LEU A 136 -11.99 -6.74 0.90
C LEU A 136 -11.31 -8.05 0.49
N TYR A 137 -11.21 -9.03 1.38
CA TYR A 137 -10.54 -10.31 1.14
C TYR A 137 -11.52 -11.49 1.08
N LYS A 138 -12.83 -11.24 1.24
CA LYS A 138 -13.86 -12.28 1.08
C LYS A 138 -13.93 -12.68 -0.41
N PRO A 139 -13.91 -13.99 -0.75
CA PRO A 139 -14.06 -14.43 -2.13
C PRO A 139 -15.35 -13.91 -2.73
N LEU A 140 -15.28 -13.29 -3.92
CA LEU A 140 -16.43 -12.68 -4.60
C LEU A 140 -17.43 -13.71 -5.17
N VAL A 141 -17.21 -15.01 -4.96
CA VAL A 141 -18.06 -16.08 -5.51
C VAL A 141 -18.23 -17.18 -4.48
N LYS A 142 -19.41 -17.27 -3.86
CA LYS A 142 -19.95 -18.57 -3.43
C LYS A 142 -20.38 -19.25 -4.72
N CYS A 143 -19.54 -20.09 -5.29
CA CYS A 143 -20.00 -21.02 -6.31
C CYS A 143 -20.96 -21.94 -5.55
N ASN A 144 -22.27 -21.83 -5.80
CA ASN A 144 -23.20 -22.85 -5.34
C ASN A 144 -22.70 -24.15 -5.96
N SER A 145 -22.07 -24.99 -5.14
CA SER A 145 -21.77 -26.35 -5.50
C SER A 145 -23.12 -27.00 -5.80
N ILE A 146 -23.49 -27.06 -7.08
CA ILE A 146 -24.44 -28.04 -7.57
C ILE A 146 -23.95 -29.38 -7.01
N SER A 147 -24.75 -29.98 -6.15
CA SER A 147 -24.42 -31.20 -5.41
C SER A 147 -23.78 -32.21 -6.34
N ARG A 148 -22.54 -32.58 -6.02
CA ARG A 148 -21.72 -33.55 -6.75
C ARG A 148 -22.18 -34.99 -6.46
N ASP A 149 -23.49 -35.20 -6.30
CA ASP A 149 -24.10 -36.50 -6.01
C ASP A 149 -24.82 -37.12 -7.21
N SER A 150 -24.83 -36.46 -8.37
CA SER A 150 -25.56 -36.97 -9.55
C SER A 150 -24.71 -37.79 -10.55
N PHE A 151 -23.43 -38.05 -10.27
CA PHE A 151 -22.53 -38.76 -11.20
C PHE A 151 -22.01 -40.12 -10.71
N LYS A 152 -22.74 -40.80 -9.81
CA LYS A 152 -22.36 -42.16 -9.34
C LYS A 152 -23.33 -43.28 -9.66
N ASN A 153 -24.43 -43.03 -10.37
CA ASN A 153 -25.35 -44.10 -10.79
C ASN A 153 -25.57 -44.10 -12.31
N SER A 154 -24.56 -44.53 -13.06
CA SER A 154 -24.81 -45.21 -14.34
C SER A 154 -23.89 -46.42 -14.42
N SER A 155 -24.48 -47.56 -14.11
CA SER A 155 -23.90 -48.89 -14.12
C SER A 155 -23.25 -49.23 -15.47
N ILE A 156 -21.97 -49.58 -15.42
CA ILE A 156 -21.26 -50.27 -16.50
C ILE A 156 -21.95 -51.63 -16.69
N ARG A 157 -22.81 -51.74 -17.71
CA ARG A 157 -23.20 -53.05 -18.24
C ARG A 157 -22.10 -53.52 -19.19
N ARG A 158 -21.43 -54.59 -18.78
CA ARG A 158 -20.51 -55.39 -19.59
C ARG A 158 -21.25 -55.88 -20.84
N TYR A 159 -20.67 -55.67 -22.01
CA TYR A 159 -21.03 -56.43 -23.20
C TYR A 159 -19.99 -57.55 -23.36
N GLU A 160 -20.45 -58.79 -23.24
CA GLU A 160 -19.69 -59.99 -23.62
C GLU A 160 -19.64 -60.06 -25.15
N MET A 161 -18.45 -60.30 -25.71
CA MET A 161 -18.24 -60.53 -27.14
C MET A 161 -18.21 -62.04 -27.41
N PRO A 162 -18.92 -62.56 -28.43
CA PRO A 162 -18.97 -63.99 -28.71
C PRO A 162 -17.69 -64.50 -29.38
N THR A 163 -17.24 -65.67 -28.92
CA THR A 163 -16.09 -66.42 -29.45
C THR A 163 -16.37 -66.96 -30.86
N GLN A 164 -15.50 -66.63 -31.83
CA GLN A 164 -15.39 -67.38 -33.08
C GLN A 164 -14.30 -68.44 -32.93
N ASN A 165 -14.67 -69.69 -33.20
CA ASN A 165 -13.76 -70.82 -33.28
C ASN A 165 -13.86 -71.38 -34.71
N SER A 166 -12.71 -71.45 -35.39
CA SER A 166 -12.35 -72.16 -36.64
C SER A 166 -13.39 -72.27 -37.76
#